data_AF-A0A3B8WVU1-F1
#
_entry.id   AF-A0A3B8WVU1-F1
#
_cell.length_a   1.000
_cell.length_b   1.000
_cell.length_c   1.000
_cell.angle_alpha   90.00
_cell.angle_beta   90.00
_cell.angle_gamma   90.00
#
_symmetry.space_group_name_H-M   'P 1'
#
loop_
_entity.id
_entity.type
_entity.pdbx_description
1 polymer ?
#
loop_
_entity_poly.entity_id
_entity_poly.type
_entity_poly.pdbx_seq_one_letter_code
_entity_poly.pdbx_strand_id
1 'polypeptide(L)'
;MSLPRDVHDPEQAAEASIIGTFLNAVGDHKPQLVGYNSQSADLKILLQRGLASGVQAAEFCRRPDKPWEGIDYFARGTDAHVDIKEIVGGWGKATPSLNELAVACAVPGKLDTAGDQVAELWLDGELDRIVAYNETDALTTYAVWLRLAFFAGHFSVDEYATEQQRITDLIDHLVASRPVSQMTSHLTAWQQEWQRLRSIC
;
A
#
# COMPACT_ATOMS: atom_id res chain seq x y z
N MET A 1 1.81 8.29 7.03
CA MET A 1 0.62 8.98 6.50
C MET A 1 0.65 8.89 4.98
N SER A 2 -0.53 8.86 4.37
CA SER A 2 -0.74 8.87 2.92
C SER A 2 -0.23 10.16 2.28
N LEU A 3 0.01 10.10 0.97
CA LEU A 3 0.37 11.24 0.14
C LEU A 3 -0.73 11.43 -0.95
N PRO A 4 -1.10 12.68 -1.27
CA PRO A 4 -0.70 13.91 -0.58
C PRO A 4 -1.31 13.95 0.85
N ARG A 5 -0.70 14.71 1.77
CA ARG A 5 -1.25 14.83 3.13
C ARG A 5 -2.48 15.73 3.16
N ASP A 6 -2.55 16.69 2.25
CA ASP A 6 -3.72 17.52 1.98
C ASP A 6 -3.96 17.54 0.48
N VAL A 7 -5.11 17.01 0.04
CA VAL A 7 -5.49 16.97 -1.38
C VAL A 7 -5.86 18.34 -1.93
N HIS A 8 -6.16 19.32 -1.06
CA HIS A 8 -6.52 20.68 -1.44
C HIS A 8 -5.31 21.61 -1.52
N ASP A 9 -4.13 21.16 -1.11
CA ASP A 9 -2.86 21.85 -1.32
C ASP A 9 -2.31 21.49 -2.71
N PRO A 10 -2.32 22.42 -3.70
CA PRO A 10 -1.90 22.12 -5.06
C PRO A 10 -0.42 21.74 -5.18
N GLU A 11 0.44 22.23 -4.29
CA GLU A 11 1.87 21.89 -4.29
C GLU A 11 2.07 20.46 -3.82
N GLN A 12 1.34 20.04 -2.79
CA GLN A 12 1.39 18.65 -2.33
C GLN A 12 0.71 17.69 -3.31
N ALA A 13 -0.42 18.09 -3.91
CA ALA A 13 -1.17 17.27 -4.86
C ALA A 13 -0.51 17.17 -6.25
N ALA A 14 0.49 18.00 -6.55
CA ALA A 14 1.21 17.93 -7.81
C ALA A 14 1.93 16.58 -7.97
N GLU A 15 1.82 15.97 -9.16
CA GLU A 15 2.38 14.65 -9.44
C GLU A 15 3.89 14.55 -9.12
N ALA A 16 4.68 15.55 -9.55
CA ALA A 16 6.11 15.59 -9.28
C ALA A 16 6.43 15.64 -7.77
N SER A 17 5.60 16.33 -6.99
CA SER A 17 5.72 16.45 -5.54
C SER A 17 5.44 15.12 -4.84
N ILE A 18 4.35 14.44 -5.23
CA ILE A 18 3.99 13.13 -4.68
C ILE A 18 5.08 12.10 -5.00
N ILE A 19 5.49 11.99 -6.27
CA ILE A 19 6.51 11.03 -6.71
C ILE A 19 7.85 11.31 -6.05
N GLY A 20 8.28 12.58 -6.04
CA GLY A 20 9.53 12.99 -5.41
C GLY A 20 9.55 12.70 -3.92
N THR A 21 8.46 13.04 -3.21
CA THR A 21 8.33 12.78 -1.78
C THR A 21 8.41 11.28 -1.49
N PHE A 22 7.70 10.45 -2.25
CA PHE A 22 7.73 9.00 -2.08
C PHE A 22 9.12 8.41 -2.35
N LEU A 23 9.69 8.66 -3.54
CA LEU A 23 10.96 8.05 -3.94
C LEU A 23 12.11 8.51 -3.04
N ASN A 24 12.18 9.79 -2.66
CA ASN A 24 13.21 10.27 -1.75
C ASN A 24 13.07 9.65 -0.37
N ALA A 25 11.85 9.55 0.18
CA ALA A 25 11.64 8.90 1.46
C ALA A 25 12.08 7.43 1.45
N VAL A 26 11.79 6.70 0.37
CA VAL A 26 12.23 5.31 0.21
C VAL A 26 13.76 5.22 0.06
N GLY A 27 14.38 6.13 -0.69
CA GLY A 27 15.84 6.18 -0.83
C GLY A 27 16.57 6.45 0.50
N ASP A 28 16.04 7.36 1.30
CA ASP A 28 16.66 7.78 2.56
C ASP A 28 16.50 6.72 3.67
N HIS A 29 15.30 6.16 3.81
CA HIS A 29 14.96 5.24 4.91
C HIS A 29 15.18 3.77 4.56
N LYS A 30 15.25 3.46 3.27
CA LYS A 30 15.41 2.11 2.73
C LYS A 30 14.47 1.06 3.38
N PRO A 31 13.15 1.29 3.42
CA PRO A 31 12.20 0.32 3.96
C PRO A 31 12.07 -0.92 3.06
N GLN A 32 11.60 -2.03 3.59
CA GLN A 32 11.03 -3.08 2.74
C GLN A 32 9.74 -2.55 2.11
N LEU A 33 9.65 -2.61 0.77
CA LEU A 33 8.42 -2.28 0.06
C LEU A 33 7.54 -3.53 -0.01
N VAL A 34 6.25 -3.36 0.30
CA VAL A 34 5.26 -4.42 0.22
C VAL A 34 4.12 -3.91 -0.67
N GLY A 35 3.70 -4.73 -1.64
CA GLY A 35 2.51 -4.41 -2.42
C GLY A 35 1.93 -5.61 -3.17
N TYR A 36 0.88 -5.35 -3.95
CA TYR A 36 0.22 -6.36 -4.77
C TYR A 36 0.33 -5.99 -6.24
N ASN A 37 1.07 -6.77 -7.05
CA ASN A 37 1.46 -6.43 -8.43
C ASN A 37 2.36 -5.18 -8.53
N SER A 38 2.94 -4.75 -7.42
CA SER A 38 3.63 -3.46 -7.29
C SER A 38 4.99 -3.41 -7.95
N GLN A 39 5.65 -4.55 -8.16
CA GLN A 39 6.92 -4.59 -8.90
C GLN A 39 6.69 -4.43 -10.41
N SER A 40 5.56 -4.94 -10.91
CA SER A 40 5.21 -4.90 -12.34
C SER A 40 4.39 -3.66 -12.73
N ALA A 41 3.67 -3.04 -11.78
CA ALA A 41 2.85 -1.86 -12.02
C ALA A 41 3.37 -0.64 -11.26
N ASP A 42 3.09 -0.51 -9.97
CA ASP A 42 3.27 0.70 -9.16
C ASP A 42 4.66 1.30 -9.30
N LEU A 43 5.71 0.51 -9.03
CA LEU A 43 7.08 1.02 -9.08
C LEU A 43 7.48 1.40 -10.52
N LYS A 44 6.99 0.67 -11.53
CA LYS A 44 7.25 1.01 -12.94
C LYS A 44 6.57 2.32 -13.33
N ILE A 45 5.35 2.56 -12.86
CA ILE A 45 4.62 3.80 -13.09
C ILE A 45 5.35 4.96 -12.41
N LEU A 46 5.68 4.83 -11.13
CA LEU A 46 6.41 5.87 -10.38
C LEU A 46 7.73 6.25 -11.04
N LEU A 47 8.51 5.27 -11.53
CA LEU A 47 9.76 5.53 -12.26
C LEU A 47 9.51 6.24 -13.59
N GLN A 48 8.56 5.76 -14.39
CA GLN A 48 8.23 6.37 -15.69
C GLN A 48 7.74 7.82 -15.52
N ARG A 49 6.87 8.06 -14.54
CA ARG A 49 6.30 9.38 -14.27
C ARG A 49 7.32 10.31 -13.61
N GLY A 50 8.19 9.78 -12.74
CA GLY A 50 9.32 10.54 -12.19
C GLY A 50 10.28 11.03 -13.27
N LEU A 51 10.61 10.16 -14.24
CA LEU A 51 11.42 10.55 -15.41
C LEU A 51 10.72 11.61 -16.26
N ALA A 52 9.43 11.42 -16.57
CA ALA A 52 8.65 12.35 -17.38
C ALA A 52 8.53 13.74 -16.73
N SER A 53 8.47 13.79 -15.39
CA SER A 53 8.30 15.01 -14.60
C SER A 53 9.62 15.62 -14.12
N GLY A 54 10.78 15.09 -14.54
CA GLY A 54 12.09 15.63 -14.19
C GLY A 54 12.47 15.47 -12.71
N VAL A 55 11.88 14.50 -12.01
CA VAL A 55 12.15 14.23 -10.59
C VAL A 55 13.49 13.51 -10.44
N GLN A 56 14.37 14.03 -9.58
CA GLN A 56 15.60 13.37 -9.19
C GLN A 56 15.37 12.53 -7.93
N ALA A 57 15.71 11.24 -7.99
CA ALA A 57 15.61 10.29 -6.87
C ALA A 57 16.92 9.49 -6.70
N ALA A 58 18.03 10.20 -6.45
CA ALA A 58 19.38 9.62 -6.52
C ALA A 58 19.62 8.50 -5.49
N GLU A 59 19.17 8.70 -4.24
CA GLU A 59 19.31 7.71 -3.17
C GLU A 59 18.48 6.45 -3.44
N PHE A 60 17.25 6.62 -3.93
CA PHE A 60 16.39 5.51 -4.36
C PHE A 60 17.03 4.67 -5.47
N CYS A 61 17.64 5.36 -6.45
CA CYS A 61 18.29 4.72 -7.59
C CYS A 61 19.69 4.17 -7.27
N ARG A 62 20.23 4.41 -6.06
CA ARG A 62 21.53 3.87 -5.69
C ARG A 62 21.42 2.39 -5.42
N ARG A 63 22.22 1.62 -6.15
CA ARG A 63 22.26 0.16 -6.07
C ARG A 63 23.57 -0.32 -5.46
N PRO A 64 23.56 -1.44 -4.72
CA PRO A 64 24.80 -2.10 -4.31
C PRO A 64 25.56 -2.64 -5.54
N ASP A 65 26.85 -2.94 -5.38
CA ASP A 65 27.66 -3.52 -6.45
C ASP A 65 27.10 -4.89 -6.89
N LYS A 66 26.61 -5.68 -5.92
CA LYS A 66 25.86 -6.92 -6.18
C LYS A 66 24.50 -6.90 -5.49
N PRO A 67 23.43 -7.42 -6.12
CA PRO A 67 22.07 -7.34 -5.57
C PRO A 67 21.86 -7.94 -4.19
N TRP A 68 22.67 -8.92 -3.80
CA TRP A 68 22.58 -9.59 -2.49
C TRP A 68 23.39 -8.89 -1.38
N GLU A 69 24.14 -7.84 -1.71
CA GLU A 69 24.95 -7.09 -0.74
C GLU A 69 24.16 -5.99 -0.03
N GLY A 70 22.91 -5.74 -0.44
CA GLY A 70 22.07 -4.73 0.19
C GLY A 70 20.69 -4.60 -0.46
N ILE A 71 20.03 -3.48 -0.18
CA ILE A 71 18.69 -3.18 -0.69
C ILE A 71 18.80 -2.74 -2.16
N ASP A 72 18.14 -3.47 -3.04
CA ASP A 72 18.03 -3.16 -4.47
C ASP A 72 16.58 -3.32 -4.95
N TYR A 73 15.83 -2.21 -4.99
CA TYR A 73 14.44 -2.18 -5.45
C TYR A 73 14.25 -2.51 -6.94
N PHE A 74 15.34 -2.62 -7.71
CA PHE A 74 15.30 -2.99 -9.13
C PHE A 74 15.55 -4.48 -9.35
N ALA A 75 16.14 -5.17 -8.37
CA ALA A 75 16.40 -6.59 -8.44
C ALA A 75 15.14 -7.39 -8.14
N ARG A 76 14.91 -8.43 -8.96
CA ARG A 76 13.81 -9.38 -8.75
C ARG A 76 14.19 -10.43 -7.72
N GLY A 77 13.19 -10.96 -7.01
CA GLY A 77 13.37 -12.03 -6.02
C GLY A 77 14.20 -11.61 -4.82
N THR A 78 14.22 -10.31 -4.48
CA THR A 78 14.84 -9.80 -3.25
C THR A 78 13.77 -9.45 -2.24
N ASP A 79 14.12 -9.51 -0.95
CA ASP A 79 13.24 -9.08 0.13
C ASP A 79 13.17 -7.55 0.28
N ALA A 80 13.85 -6.79 -0.58
CA ALA A 80 13.71 -5.33 -0.60
C ALA A 80 12.32 -4.90 -1.09
N HIS A 81 11.72 -5.67 -2.01
CA HIS A 81 10.39 -5.41 -2.57
C HIS A 81 9.59 -6.72 -2.66
N VAL A 82 8.71 -6.92 -1.70
CA VAL A 82 7.79 -8.05 -1.61
C VAL A 82 6.55 -7.76 -2.45
N ASP A 83 6.45 -8.40 -3.62
CA ASP A 83 5.23 -8.41 -4.43
C ASP A 83 4.40 -9.65 -4.11
N ILE A 84 3.29 -9.47 -3.40
CA ILE A 84 2.40 -10.56 -2.96
C ILE A 84 1.90 -11.37 -4.15
N LYS A 85 1.63 -10.72 -5.28
CA LYS A 85 1.11 -11.39 -6.49
C LYS A 85 2.16 -12.32 -7.08
N GLU A 86 3.45 -11.97 -7.02
CA GLU A 86 4.54 -12.86 -7.48
C GLU A 86 4.63 -14.11 -6.61
N ILE A 87 4.40 -13.97 -5.30
CA ILE A 87 4.53 -15.07 -4.34
C ILE A 87 3.37 -16.06 -4.41
N VAL A 88 2.13 -15.55 -4.47
CA VAL A 88 0.91 -16.39 -4.39
C VAL A 88 0.30 -16.70 -5.76
N GLY A 89 0.73 -16.00 -6.80
CA GLY A 89 0.19 -16.12 -8.14
C GLY A 89 0.66 -17.37 -8.87
N GLY A 90 -0.20 -17.87 -9.76
CA GLY A 90 0.12 -18.95 -10.69
C GLY A 90 -0.14 -18.56 -12.15
N TRP A 91 -0.03 -19.52 -13.06
CA TRP A 91 -0.26 -19.26 -14.48
C TRP A 91 -1.74 -18.96 -14.78
N GLY A 92 -1.99 -17.87 -15.52
CA GLY A 92 -3.33 -17.47 -15.96
C GLY A 92 -4.29 -17.22 -14.78
N LYS A 93 -5.42 -17.92 -14.78
CA LYS A 93 -6.49 -17.77 -13.77
C LYS A 93 -6.10 -18.26 -12.36
N ALA A 94 -4.93 -18.87 -12.19
CA ALA A 94 -4.43 -19.28 -10.89
C ALA A 94 -3.87 -18.10 -10.06
N THR A 95 -3.78 -16.90 -10.64
CA THR A 95 -3.47 -15.69 -9.88
C THR A 95 -4.77 -15.09 -9.34
N PRO A 96 -4.99 -15.07 -8.00
CA PRO A 96 -6.14 -14.37 -7.44
C PRO A 96 -6.01 -12.86 -7.67
N SER A 97 -7.06 -12.10 -7.40
CA SER A 97 -6.98 -10.66 -7.13
C SER A 97 -6.64 -10.41 -5.66
N LEU A 98 -6.21 -9.19 -5.33
CA LEU A 98 -6.05 -8.76 -3.94
C LEU A 98 -7.35 -8.97 -3.14
N ASN A 99 -8.50 -8.65 -3.74
CA ASN A 99 -9.80 -8.82 -3.11
C ASN A 99 -10.13 -10.29 -2.80
N GLU A 100 -9.94 -11.19 -3.76
CA GLU A 100 -10.19 -12.63 -3.56
C GLU A 100 -9.28 -13.19 -2.46
N LEU A 101 -8.00 -12.79 -2.47
CA LEU A 101 -7.06 -13.22 -1.44
C LEU A 101 -7.39 -12.65 -0.06
N ALA A 102 -7.78 -11.37 0.01
CA ALA A 102 -8.21 -10.71 1.24
C ALA A 102 -9.41 -11.43 1.86
N VAL A 103 -10.47 -11.67 1.07
CA VAL A 103 -11.67 -12.39 1.51
C VAL A 103 -11.32 -13.78 2.02
N ALA A 104 -10.44 -14.51 1.30
CA ALA A 104 -9.99 -15.84 1.74
C ALA A 104 -9.18 -15.80 3.06
N CYS A 105 -8.53 -14.67 3.38
CA CYS A 105 -7.77 -14.47 4.60
C CYS A 105 -8.58 -13.87 5.76
N ALA A 106 -9.90 -13.69 5.60
CA ALA A 106 -10.76 -12.93 6.53
C ALA A 106 -10.24 -11.50 6.77
N VAL A 107 -9.73 -10.89 5.70
CA VAL A 107 -9.31 -9.49 5.61
C VAL A 107 -10.37 -8.72 4.82
N PRO A 108 -10.78 -7.50 5.21
CA PRO A 108 -11.63 -6.65 4.42
C PRO A 108 -11.05 -6.47 3.02
N GLY A 109 -11.81 -6.88 2.01
CA GLY A 109 -11.48 -6.62 0.61
C GLY A 109 -11.98 -5.24 0.19
N LYS A 110 -12.46 -5.14 -1.05
CA LYS A 110 -13.13 -3.94 -1.53
C LYS A 110 -14.45 -3.75 -0.78
N LEU A 111 -14.52 -2.68 0.02
CA LEU A 111 -15.73 -2.33 0.78
C LEU A 111 -16.81 -1.73 -0.12
N ASP A 112 -16.40 -0.97 -1.14
CA ASP A 112 -17.28 -0.41 -2.17
C ASP A 112 -16.76 -0.77 -3.57
N THR A 113 -17.66 -0.91 -4.53
CA THR A 113 -17.36 -1.29 -5.93
C THR A 113 -16.52 -0.25 -6.70
N ALA A 114 -16.25 0.92 -6.12
CA ALA A 114 -15.74 2.14 -6.78
C ALA A 114 -14.34 2.05 -7.41
N GLY A 115 -13.63 0.93 -7.32
CA GLY A 115 -12.30 0.77 -7.94
C GLY A 115 -12.33 0.84 -9.48
N ASP A 116 -13.48 0.65 -10.11
CA ASP A 116 -13.69 0.82 -11.56
C ASP A 116 -13.92 2.28 -12.00
N GLN A 117 -14.05 3.22 -11.06
CA GLN A 117 -14.42 4.61 -11.31
C GLN A 117 -13.31 5.62 -11.01
N VAL A 118 -12.06 5.20 -10.74
CA VAL A 118 -10.97 6.13 -10.38
C VAL A 118 -10.76 7.22 -11.45
N ALA A 119 -10.91 6.88 -12.73
CA ALA A 119 -10.83 7.85 -13.82
C ALA A 119 -11.97 8.89 -13.77
N GLU A 120 -13.19 8.45 -13.47
CA GLU A 120 -14.36 9.33 -13.35
C GLU A 120 -14.21 10.23 -12.12
N LEU A 121 -13.85 9.67 -10.96
CA LEU A 121 -13.55 10.42 -9.74
C LEU A 121 -12.47 11.48 -9.97
N TRP A 122 -11.43 11.15 -10.74
CA TRP A 122 -10.37 12.10 -11.07
C TRP A 122 -10.89 13.25 -11.93
N LEU A 123 -11.69 12.95 -12.96
CA LEU A 123 -12.29 13.97 -13.83
C LEU A 123 -13.27 14.87 -13.08
N ASP A 124 -13.96 14.32 -12.07
CA ASP A 124 -14.89 15.05 -11.21
C ASP A 124 -14.20 15.81 -10.07
N GLY A 125 -12.88 15.67 -9.91
CA GLY A 125 -12.09 16.34 -8.87
C GLY A 125 -12.24 15.73 -7.47
N GLU A 126 -12.74 14.50 -7.37
CA GLU A 126 -13.04 13.76 -6.14
C GLU A 126 -11.77 13.11 -5.53
N LEU A 127 -10.72 13.91 -5.30
CA LEU A 127 -9.43 13.42 -4.82
C LEU A 127 -9.50 12.77 -3.44
N ASP A 128 -10.32 13.28 -2.53
CA ASP A 128 -10.54 12.68 -1.21
C ASP A 128 -11.04 11.24 -1.30
N ARG A 129 -11.91 10.96 -2.27
CA ARG A 129 -12.43 9.60 -2.49
C ARG A 129 -11.38 8.68 -3.08
N ILE A 130 -10.52 9.20 -3.96
CA ILE A 130 -9.38 8.44 -4.51
C ILE A 130 -8.38 8.10 -3.40
N VAL A 131 -8.04 9.07 -2.53
CA VAL A 131 -7.14 8.83 -1.40
C VAL A 131 -7.77 7.81 -0.44
N ALA A 132 -9.04 7.96 -0.10
CA ALA A 132 -9.75 7.03 0.77
C ALA A 132 -9.74 5.59 0.24
N TYR A 133 -10.01 5.41 -1.06
CA TYR A 133 -9.92 4.11 -1.73
C TYR A 133 -8.51 3.50 -1.60
N ASN A 134 -7.47 4.27 -1.96
CA ASN A 134 -6.08 3.80 -1.90
C ASN A 134 -5.62 3.48 -0.47
N GLU A 135 -6.14 4.19 0.53
CA GLU A 135 -5.86 3.88 1.94
C GLU A 135 -6.44 2.53 2.36
N THR A 136 -7.68 2.24 1.95
CA THR A 136 -8.26 0.91 2.22
C THR A 136 -7.50 -0.20 1.49
N ASP A 137 -7.12 0.00 0.23
CA ASP A 137 -6.33 -0.97 -0.54
C ASP A 137 -4.93 -1.18 0.09
N ALA A 138 -4.30 -0.12 0.61
CA ALA A 138 -3.01 -0.22 1.32
C ALA A 138 -3.13 -0.99 2.64
N LEU A 139 -4.18 -0.73 3.44
CA LEU A 139 -4.47 -1.47 4.67
C LEU A 139 -4.73 -2.95 4.38
N THR A 140 -5.56 -3.24 3.38
CA THR A 140 -5.85 -4.61 2.92
C THR A 140 -4.59 -5.32 2.43
N THR A 141 -3.75 -4.63 1.65
CA THR A 141 -2.47 -5.17 1.17
C THR A 141 -1.53 -5.52 2.33
N TYR A 142 -1.37 -4.60 3.28
CA TYR A 142 -0.51 -4.83 4.46
C TYR A 142 -1.02 -5.99 5.32
N ALA A 143 -2.34 -6.07 5.55
CA ALA A 143 -2.96 -7.15 6.27
C ALA A 143 -2.76 -8.53 5.62
N VAL A 144 -2.89 -8.60 4.29
CA VAL A 144 -2.62 -9.83 3.52
C VAL A 144 -1.14 -10.19 3.59
N TRP A 145 -0.23 -9.21 3.48
CA TRP A 145 1.20 -9.44 3.69
C TRP A 145 1.49 -9.97 5.09
N LEU A 146 0.85 -9.42 6.12
CA LEU A 146 1.05 -9.88 7.50
C LEU A 146 0.62 -11.34 7.65
N ARG A 147 -0.50 -11.74 7.01
CA ARG A 147 -0.92 -13.15 6.94
C ARG A 147 0.11 -14.03 6.24
N LEU A 148 0.67 -13.55 5.12
CA LEU A 148 1.71 -14.27 4.37
C LEU A 148 2.99 -14.43 5.20
N ALA A 149 3.43 -13.38 5.88
CA ALA A 149 4.60 -13.41 6.74
C ALA A 149 4.42 -14.35 7.95
N PHE A 150 3.23 -14.35 8.56
CA PHE A 150 2.87 -15.34 9.58
C PHE A 150 2.88 -16.77 9.04
N PHE A 151 2.31 -17.01 7.85
CA PHE A 151 2.35 -18.31 7.19
C PHE A 151 3.79 -18.80 6.93
N ALA A 152 4.69 -17.89 6.57
CA ALA A 152 6.11 -18.17 6.37
C ALA A 152 6.90 -18.34 7.67
N GLY A 153 6.28 -18.15 8.84
CA GLY A 153 6.90 -18.35 10.16
C GLY A 153 7.75 -17.16 10.63
N HIS A 154 7.57 -15.97 10.06
CA HIS A 154 8.27 -14.75 10.51
C HIS A 154 7.70 -14.18 11.81
N PHE A 155 6.51 -14.62 12.20
CA PHE A 155 5.84 -14.22 13.44
C PHE A 155 5.33 -15.45 14.17
N SER A 156 5.53 -15.48 15.49
CA SER A 156 4.77 -16.35 16.38
C SER A 156 3.29 -15.94 16.42
N VAL A 157 2.46 -16.76 17.06
CA VAL A 157 1.03 -16.46 17.23
C VAL A 157 0.83 -15.14 18.00
N ASP A 158 1.60 -14.92 19.07
CA ASP A 158 1.49 -13.72 19.90
C ASP A 158 2.01 -12.46 19.18
N GLU A 159 3.10 -12.59 18.42
CA GLU A 159 3.61 -11.49 17.60
C GLU A 159 2.62 -11.14 16.47
N TYR A 160 2.04 -12.14 15.81
CA TYR A 160 1.02 -11.90 14.79
C TYR A 160 -0.21 -11.19 15.36
N ALA A 161 -0.69 -11.60 16.54
CA ALA A 161 -1.79 -10.93 17.22
C ALA A 161 -1.43 -9.48 17.59
N THR A 162 -0.19 -9.24 18.04
CA THR A 162 0.34 -7.90 18.34
C THR A 162 0.37 -7.02 17.08
N GLU A 163 0.87 -7.52 15.96
CA GLU A 163 0.92 -6.79 14.70
C GLU A 163 -0.48 -6.49 14.14
N GLN A 164 -1.45 -7.40 14.32
CA GLN A 164 -2.85 -7.12 14.01
C GLN A 164 -3.43 -5.99 14.87
N GLN A 165 -3.05 -5.92 16.15
CA GLN A 165 -3.48 -4.83 17.03
C GLN A 165 -2.88 -3.49 16.57
N ARG A 166 -1.61 -3.46 16.14
CA ARG A 166 -0.98 -2.25 15.61
C ARG A 166 -1.73 -1.65 14.41
N ILE A 167 -2.36 -2.48 13.57
CA ILE A 167 -3.21 -1.98 12.47
C ILE A 167 -4.42 -1.22 13.03
N THR A 168 -5.04 -1.75 14.08
CA THR A 168 -6.18 -1.12 14.77
C THR A 168 -5.76 0.20 15.40
N ASP A 169 -4.63 0.18 16.13
CA ASP A 169 -4.08 1.37 16.77
C ASP A 169 -3.71 2.44 15.72
N LEU A 170 -3.12 2.05 14.59
CA LEU A 170 -2.81 2.95 13.48
C LEU A 170 -4.07 3.63 12.95
N ILE A 171 -5.14 2.87 12.74
CA ILE A 171 -6.42 3.42 12.27
C ILE A 171 -6.99 4.41 13.29
N ASP A 172 -7.02 4.05 14.58
CA ASP A 172 -7.51 4.93 15.64
C ASP A 172 -6.69 6.23 15.69
N HIS A 173 -5.37 6.13 15.57
CA HIS A 173 -4.49 7.29 15.49
C HIS A 173 -4.76 8.15 14.26
N LEU A 174 -4.97 7.56 13.08
CA LEU A 174 -5.29 8.31 11.86
C LEU A 174 -6.64 9.02 11.97
N VAL A 175 -7.66 8.34 12.50
CA VAL A 175 -9.00 8.94 12.71
C VAL A 175 -8.92 10.09 13.71
N ALA A 176 -8.16 9.94 14.79
CA ALA A 176 -8.05 10.96 15.84
C ALA A 176 -7.16 12.16 15.46
N SER A 177 -6.15 11.95 14.62
CA SER A 177 -5.18 13.00 14.25
C SER A 177 -5.51 13.77 12.98
N ARG A 178 -6.45 13.27 12.16
CA ARG A 178 -6.82 13.96 10.92
C ARG A 178 -7.60 15.25 11.19
N PRO A 179 -7.35 16.30 10.39
CA PRO A 179 -8.21 17.48 10.37
C PRO A 179 -9.65 17.08 10.05
N VAL A 180 -10.63 17.81 10.61
CA VAL A 180 -12.07 17.59 10.37
C VAL A 180 -12.44 17.71 8.88
N SER A 181 -11.64 18.44 8.09
CA SER A 181 -11.82 18.55 6.64
C SER A 181 -11.48 17.27 5.88
N GLN A 182 -10.74 16.34 6.48
CA GLN A 182 -10.35 15.10 5.82
C GLN A 182 -11.31 13.97 6.17
N MET A 183 -11.71 13.21 5.16
CA MET A 183 -12.57 12.06 5.34
C MET A 183 -11.84 10.92 6.08
N THR A 184 -12.55 10.29 7.02
CA THR A 184 -12.06 9.15 7.82
C THR A 184 -13.05 7.98 7.88
N SER A 185 -14.26 8.15 7.34
CA SER A 185 -15.34 7.16 7.40
C SER A 185 -14.95 5.81 6.80
N HIS A 186 -14.14 5.81 5.74
CA HIS A 186 -13.62 4.59 5.11
C HIS A 186 -12.67 3.81 6.02
N LEU A 187 -11.85 4.49 6.83
CA LEU A 187 -10.96 3.85 7.80
C LEU A 187 -11.77 3.15 8.91
N THR A 188 -12.77 3.85 9.44
CA THR A 188 -13.69 3.28 10.44
C THR A 188 -14.49 2.11 9.87
N ALA A 189 -14.99 2.23 8.64
CA ALA A 189 -15.71 1.15 7.97
C ALA A 189 -14.82 -0.09 7.77
N TRP A 190 -13.57 0.11 7.33
CA TRP A 190 -12.60 -0.97 7.18
C TRP A 190 -12.30 -1.67 8.52
N GLN A 191 -12.10 -0.90 9.59
CA GLN A 191 -11.84 -1.43 10.93
C GLN A 191 -13.03 -2.22 11.49
N GLN A 192 -14.26 -1.74 11.29
CA GLN A 192 -15.48 -2.44 11.69
C GLN A 192 -15.61 -3.77 10.95
N GLU A 193 -15.38 -3.78 9.64
CA GLU A 193 -15.40 -5.02 8.85
C GLU A 193 -14.30 -5.99 9.28
N TRP A 194 -13.10 -5.48 9.59
CA TRP A 194 -11.99 -6.27 10.12
C TRP A 194 -12.36 -6.98 11.42
N GLN A 195 -12.96 -6.26 12.36
CA GLN A 195 -13.44 -6.80 13.63
C GLN A 195 -14.56 -7.84 13.41
N ARG A 196 -15.50 -7.56 12.52
CA ARG A 196 -16.59 -8.48 12.17
C ARG A 196 -16.03 -9.80 11.64
N LEU A 197 -15.14 -9.75 10.65
CA LEU A 197 -14.53 -10.95 10.03
C LEU A 197 -13.76 -11.79 11.07
N ARG A 198 -13.03 -11.14 11.97
CA ARG A 198 -12.26 -11.84 13.04
C ARG A 198 -13.12 -12.43 14.15
N SER A 199 -14.38 -12.04 14.29
CA SER A 199 -15.29 -12.66 15.26
C SER A 199 -15.93 -13.95 14.75
N ILE A 200 -15.79 -14.26 13.46
CA ILE A 200 -16.42 -15.40 12.78
C ILE A 200 -15.40 -16.51 12.45
N CYS A 201 -14.10 -16.20 12.45
CA CYS A 201 -12.99 -17.11 12.15
C CYS A 201 -12.13 -17.37 13.37
#